data_AF-A0A2H9PLD7-F1
#
_entry.id   AF-A0A2H9PLD7-F1
#
_cell.length_a   1.000
_cell.length_b   1.000
_cell.length_c   1.000
_cell.angle_alpha   90.00
_cell.angle_beta   90.00
_cell.angle_gamma   90.00
#
_symmetry.space_group_name_H-M   'P 1'
#
loop_
_entity.id
_entity.type
_entity.pdbx_description
1 polymer ?
#
loop_
_entity_poly.entity_id
_entity_poly.type
_entity_poly.pdbx_seq_one_letter_code
_entity_poly.pdbx_strand_id
1 'polypeptide(L)'
;MVSQQYQQQLGRQYNMGLALVVNDSTNAIKLYSDNPQAHLSEAERMNDIVQGYLTSDKGQDFSNYVASRGKRFVKINGVGAGDLGENTVAAIIHDGLEGVILSNYNGVTFSERVGEMASTYGIGQEAMTEYVITHELAHAAGCKSEAETEGFVKEYFEQKAFKSQGEDRQRYVKLAGIAAKREAEARNAGK
;
A
#
# COMPACT_ATOMS: atom_id res chain seq x y z
N MET A 1 -19.22 8.22 4.56
CA MET A 1 -18.53 9.46 4.96
C MET A 1 -17.64 9.04 6.10
N VAL A 2 -16.31 9.10 5.94
CA VAL A 2 -15.41 8.89 7.09
C VAL A 2 -15.74 9.98 8.10
N SER A 3 -16.08 9.60 9.33
CA SER A 3 -16.47 10.59 10.32
C SER A 3 -15.27 11.50 10.63
N GLN A 4 -15.51 12.80 10.84
CA GLN A 4 -14.47 13.70 11.37
C GLN A 4 -13.86 13.16 12.66
N GLN A 5 -14.63 12.39 13.45
CA GLN A 5 -14.18 11.72 14.66
C GLN A 5 -13.12 10.65 14.39
N TYR A 6 -13.30 9.78 13.39
CA TYR A 6 -12.30 8.76 13.04
C TYR A 6 -10.97 9.41 12.61
N GLN A 7 -11.02 10.49 11.84
CA GLN A 7 -9.82 11.17 11.35
C GLN A 7 -9.08 11.95 12.44
N GLN A 8 -9.81 12.63 13.34
CA GLN A 8 -9.20 13.24 14.53
C GLN A 8 -8.63 12.18 15.48
N GLN A 9 -9.27 11.01 15.55
CA GLN A 9 -8.75 9.88 16.31
C GLN A 9 -7.45 9.38 15.71
N LEU A 10 -7.29 9.28 14.38
CA LEU A 10 -6.02 8.90 13.76
C LEU A 10 -4.89 9.87 14.13
N GLY A 11 -5.07 11.18 13.92
CA GLY A 11 -4.02 12.16 14.25
C GLY A 11 -3.63 12.17 15.74
N ARG A 12 -4.61 11.99 16.64
CA ARG A 12 -4.37 11.97 18.10
C ARG A 12 -3.83 10.63 18.61
N GLN A 13 -4.28 9.51 18.04
CA GLN A 13 -3.94 8.17 18.51
C GLN A 13 -2.49 7.82 18.16
N TYR A 14 -1.97 8.32 17.05
CA TYR A 14 -0.64 7.96 16.55
C TYR A 14 0.44 9.03 16.79
N ASN A 15 0.08 10.22 17.30
CA ASN A 15 1.01 11.33 17.58
C ASN A 15 2.02 11.57 16.45
N MET A 16 1.53 11.55 15.20
CA MET A 16 2.32 11.56 13.98
C MET A 16 1.92 12.73 13.08
N GLY A 17 2.89 13.28 12.34
CA GLY A 17 2.61 14.17 11.22
C GLY A 17 1.76 13.44 10.18
N LEU A 18 0.61 14.01 9.79
CA LEU A 18 -0.32 13.40 8.84
C LEU A 18 -0.93 14.42 7.89
N ALA A 19 -0.94 14.11 6.60
CA ALA A 19 -1.75 14.77 5.58
C ALA A 19 -2.62 13.75 4.82
N LEU A 20 -3.89 14.09 4.59
CA LEU A 20 -4.85 13.22 3.89
C LEU A 20 -5.50 13.95 2.72
N VAL A 21 -5.61 13.26 1.58
CA VAL A 21 -6.49 13.57 0.45
C VAL A 21 -7.69 12.62 0.52
N VAL A 22 -8.86 13.16 0.88
CA VAL A 22 -10.08 12.35 1.06
C VAL A 22 -10.88 12.35 -0.24
N ASN A 23 -11.28 11.15 -0.69
CA ASN A 23 -12.14 10.96 -1.84
C ASN A 23 -13.61 11.22 -1.46
N ASP A 24 -13.93 12.48 -1.13
CA ASP A 24 -15.31 12.98 -1.05
C ASP A 24 -15.60 13.94 -2.21
N SER A 25 -16.86 14.37 -2.35
CA SER A 25 -17.28 15.30 -3.40
C SER A 25 -16.57 16.67 -3.37
N THR A 26 -15.70 16.91 -2.38
CA THR A 26 -15.00 18.17 -2.15
C THR A 26 -13.47 18.05 -2.11
N ASN A 27 -12.89 16.84 -2.21
CA ASN A 27 -11.45 16.58 -2.00
C ASN A 27 -10.93 17.30 -0.74
N ALA A 28 -11.49 16.97 0.43
CA ALA A 28 -11.07 17.62 1.67
C ALA A 28 -9.62 17.24 2.04
N ILE A 29 -8.77 18.25 2.23
CA ILE A 29 -7.39 18.11 2.74
C ILE A 29 -7.41 18.28 4.26
N LYS A 30 -6.76 17.37 4.99
CA LYS A 30 -6.62 17.45 6.47
C LYS A 30 -5.18 17.30 6.89
N LEU A 31 -4.73 18.18 7.78
CA LEU A 31 -3.33 18.33 8.18
C LEU A 31 -3.21 18.27 9.70
N TYR A 32 -2.39 17.34 10.19
CA TYR A 32 -2.01 17.18 11.59
C TYR A 32 -0.50 16.99 11.65
N SER A 33 0.27 18.01 11.26
CA SER A 33 1.72 17.90 11.10
C SER A 33 2.44 19.20 11.46
N ASP A 34 3.68 19.06 11.95
CA ASP A 34 4.66 20.13 12.14
C ASP A 34 5.30 20.59 10.81
N ASN A 35 5.24 19.75 9.77
CA ASN A 35 5.62 20.06 8.39
C ASN A 35 4.45 19.84 7.39
N PRO A 36 3.37 20.61 7.52
CA PRO A 36 2.11 20.34 6.82
C PRO A 36 2.22 20.40 5.29
N GLN A 37 3.07 21.27 4.73
CA GLN A 37 3.22 21.40 3.28
C GLN A 37 3.93 20.20 2.67
N ALA A 38 4.97 19.68 3.34
CA ALA A 38 5.71 18.53 2.83
C ALA A 38 4.86 17.25 2.87
N HIS A 39 4.13 17.01 3.97
CA HIS A 39 3.18 15.89 4.03
C HIS A 39 2.05 16.06 3.01
N LEU A 40 1.54 17.27 2.77
CA LEU A 40 0.52 17.49 1.76
C LEU A 40 1.01 17.15 0.35
N SER A 41 2.15 17.69 -0.06
CA SER A 41 2.73 17.36 -1.37
C SER A 41 3.00 15.87 -1.52
N GLU A 42 3.40 15.19 -0.45
CA GLU A 42 3.58 13.74 -0.47
C GLU A 42 2.26 12.97 -0.54
N ALA A 43 1.23 13.44 0.16
CA ALA A 43 -0.11 12.85 0.11
C ALA A 43 -0.73 12.96 -1.30
N GLU A 44 -0.54 14.11 -1.97
CA GLU A 44 -0.96 14.31 -3.36
C GLU A 44 -0.22 13.36 -4.32
N ARG A 45 1.10 13.24 -4.21
CA ARG A 45 1.89 12.28 -5.00
C ARG A 45 1.45 10.85 -4.76
N MET A 46 1.25 10.46 -3.50
CA MET A 46 0.80 9.12 -3.15
C MET A 46 -0.61 8.86 -3.70
N ASN A 47 -1.50 9.86 -3.68
CA ASN A 47 -2.82 9.75 -4.28
C ASN A 47 -2.72 9.49 -5.80
N ASP A 48 -1.89 10.23 -6.53
CA ASP A 48 -1.70 10.01 -7.97
C ASP A 48 -1.18 8.61 -8.28
N ILE A 49 -0.23 8.11 -7.49
CA ILE A 49 0.32 6.76 -7.62
C ILE A 49 -0.77 5.69 -7.37
N VAL A 50 -1.52 5.82 -6.29
CA VAL A 50 -2.57 4.85 -5.92
C VAL A 50 -3.70 4.88 -6.93
N GLN A 51 -4.19 6.06 -7.34
CA GLN A 51 -5.24 6.18 -8.35
C GLN A 51 -4.78 5.65 -9.71
N GLY A 52 -3.55 5.96 -10.11
CA GLY A 52 -2.94 5.41 -11.32
C GLY A 52 -2.88 3.89 -11.29
N TYR A 53 -2.49 3.28 -10.16
CA TYR A 53 -2.50 1.84 -10.00
C TYR A 53 -3.92 1.25 -10.06
N LEU A 54 -4.86 1.79 -9.27
CA LEU A 54 -6.24 1.29 -9.19
C LEU A 54 -7.00 1.35 -10.53
N THR A 55 -6.68 2.33 -11.36
CA THR A 55 -7.28 2.50 -12.70
C THR A 55 -6.53 1.76 -13.81
N SER A 56 -5.32 1.25 -13.53
CA SER A 56 -4.54 0.46 -14.49
C SER A 56 -5.04 -0.97 -14.65
N ASP A 57 -4.62 -1.64 -15.73
CA ASP A 57 -4.87 -3.07 -15.95
C ASP A 57 -4.33 -3.95 -14.81
N LYS A 58 -3.21 -3.56 -14.19
CA LYS A 58 -2.61 -4.28 -13.06
C LYS A 58 -3.51 -4.21 -11.82
N GLY A 59 -4.04 -3.03 -11.50
CA GLY A 59 -4.95 -2.84 -10.38
C GLY A 59 -6.29 -3.53 -10.58
N GLN A 60 -6.83 -3.48 -11.81
CA GLN A 60 -8.06 -4.21 -12.14
C GLN A 60 -7.88 -5.72 -12.08
N ASP A 61 -6.74 -6.24 -12.54
CA ASP A 61 -6.43 -7.66 -12.45
C ASP A 61 -6.26 -8.12 -10.99
N PHE A 62 -5.63 -7.32 -10.13
CA PHE A 62 -5.57 -7.63 -8.70
C PHE A 62 -6.96 -7.58 -8.03
N SER A 63 -7.80 -6.61 -8.40
CA SER A 63 -9.19 -6.54 -7.94
C SER A 63 -9.98 -7.79 -8.32
N ASN A 64 -9.85 -8.24 -9.56
CA ASN A 64 -10.45 -9.49 -10.03
C ASN A 64 -9.91 -10.71 -9.29
N TYR A 65 -8.59 -10.74 -9.01
CA TYR A 65 -7.99 -11.78 -8.20
C TYR A 65 -8.62 -11.82 -6.79
N VAL A 66 -8.71 -10.69 -6.11
CA VAL A 66 -9.35 -10.58 -4.77
C VAL A 66 -10.79 -11.09 -4.80
N ALA A 67 -11.58 -10.67 -5.80
CA ALA A 67 -12.96 -11.13 -5.97
C ALA A 67 -13.04 -12.65 -6.23
N SER A 68 -12.13 -13.21 -7.03
CA SER A 68 -12.06 -14.66 -7.33
C SER A 68 -11.76 -15.51 -6.10
N ARG A 69 -11.13 -14.92 -5.07
CA ARG A 69 -10.87 -15.55 -3.77
C ARG A 69 -12.02 -15.34 -2.77
N GLY A 70 -13.15 -14.79 -3.21
CA GLY A 70 -14.30 -14.51 -2.36
C GLY A 70 -14.08 -13.38 -1.36
N LYS A 71 -13.00 -12.60 -1.51
CA LYS A 71 -12.70 -11.42 -0.69
C LYS A 71 -13.22 -10.15 -1.36
N ARG A 72 -13.32 -9.08 -0.58
CA ARG A 72 -13.67 -7.73 -1.05
C ARG A 72 -12.81 -6.72 -0.32
N PHE A 73 -12.44 -5.65 -1.00
CA PHE A 73 -11.76 -4.54 -0.35
C PHE A 73 -12.71 -3.83 0.62
N VAL A 74 -12.16 -3.38 1.75
CA VAL A 74 -12.73 -2.25 2.49
C VAL A 74 -12.76 -1.03 1.57
N LYS A 75 -13.66 -0.10 1.84
CA LYS A 75 -13.77 1.11 1.04
C LYS A 75 -12.56 2.02 1.29
N ILE A 76 -11.69 2.19 0.30
CA ILE A 76 -10.59 3.16 0.38
C ILE A 76 -11.16 4.57 0.21
N ASN A 77 -11.18 5.34 1.29
CA ASN A 77 -11.79 6.68 1.32
C ASN A 77 -10.77 7.81 1.27
N GLY A 78 -9.49 7.50 1.29
CA GLY A 78 -8.45 8.50 1.12
C GLY A 78 -7.08 7.89 0.96
N VAL A 79 -6.16 8.75 0.55
CA VAL A 79 -4.74 8.47 0.46
C VAL A 79 -4.01 9.60 1.16
N GLY A 80 -2.90 9.31 1.83
CA GLY A 80 -2.19 10.30 2.62
C GLY A 80 -0.70 10.02 2.76
N ALA A 81 -0.05 10.85 3.56
CA ALA A 81 1.33 10.70 3.96
C ALA A 81 1.46 10.98 5.46
N GLY A 82 2.28 10.21 6.16
CA GLY A 82 2.60 10.47 7.56
C GLY A 82 3.82 9.74 8.08
N ASP A 83 4.17 9.98 9.34
CA ASP A 83 5.39 9.43 9.96
C ASP A 83 5.17 7.99 10.48
N LEU A 84 5.39 6.98 9.64
CA LEU A 84 5.08 5.57 9.94
C LEU A 84 6.24 4.78 10.60
N GLY A 85 7.30 5.47 11.03
CA GLY A 85 8.52 4.85 11.58
C GLY A 85 9.56 4.48 10.52
N GLU A 86 10.78 4.09 10.92
CA GLU A 86 11.93 4.01 9.99
C GLU A 86 11.81 2.92 8.92
N ASN A 87 11.19 1.78 9.24
CA ASN A 87 11.18 0.57 8.40
C ASN A 87 9.90 0.38 7.57
N THR A 88 9.00 1.37 7.55
CA THR A 88 7.73 1.30 6.84
C THR A 88 7.82 2.02 5.50
N VAL A 89 7.29 1.45 4.42
CA VAL A 89 7.20 2.14 3.11
C VAL A 89 5.84 2.80 2.94
N ALA A 90 4.79 2.03 3.19
CA ALA A 90 3.41 2.46 3.26
C ALA A 90 2.68 1.65 4.33
N ALA A 91 1.46 2.06 4.65
CA ALA A 91 0.55 1.31 5.51
C ALA A 91 -0.89 1.61 5.10
N ILE A 92 -1.80 0.68 5.35
CA ILE A 92 -3.23 0.94 5.37
C ILE A 92 -3.76 0.98 6.80
N ILE A 93 -4.56 2.01 7.11
CA ILE A 93 -5.32 2.08 8.37
C ILE A 93 -6.80 1.94 8.04
N HIS A 94 -7.47 0.94 8.60
CA HIS A 94 -8.88 0.68 8.34
C HIS A 94 -9.64 0.16 9.57
N ASP A 95 -10.96 0.38 9.61
CA ASP A 95 -11.86 -0.12 10.66
C ASP A 95 -12.61 -1.42 10.26
N GLY A 96 -12.30 -1.95 9.07
CA GLY A 96 -12.94 -3.12 8.49
C GLY A 96 -14.12 -2.80 7.55
N LEU A 97 -14.54 -1.53 7.48
CA LEU A 97 -15.51 -1.02 6.52
C LEU A 97 -14.85 0.00 5.56
N GLU A 98 -14.07 0.91 6.12
CA GLU A 98 -13.41 2.01 5.41
C GLU A 98 -11.92 2.07 5.78
N GLY A 99 -11.08 2.51 4.84
CA GLY A 99 -9.62 2.59 5.03
C GLY A 99 -8.96 3.76 4.32
N VAL A 100 -7.73 4.05 4.74
CA VAL A 100 -6.84 5.07 4.16
C VAL A 100 -5.46 4.46 3.95
N ILE A 101 -4.91 4.62 2.74
CA ILE A 101 -3.53 4.22 2.43
C ILE A 101 -2.61 5.41 2.72
N LEU A 102 -1.55 5.19 3.47
CA LEU A 102 -0.57 6.20 3.84
C LEU A 102 0.80 5.83 3.29
N SER A 103 1.48 6.76 2.63
CA SER A 103 2.93 6.69 2.47
C SER A 103 3.64 7.09 3.75
N ASN A 104 4.83 6.52 3.97
CA ASN A 104 5.70 6.96 5.05
C ASN A 104 6.53 8.17 4.62
N TYR A 105 6.35 9.31 5.30
CA TYR A 105 7.11 10.53 5.04
C TYR A 105 7.76 11.08 6.30
N ASN A 106 8.98 10.63 6.59
CA ASN A 106 9.84 11.21 7.63
C ASN A 106 11.10 11.83 6.99
N GLY A 107 10.87 12.84 6.14
CA GLY A 107 11.92 13.49 5.33
C GLY A 107 12.38 12.69 4.10
N VAL A 108 11.86 11.48 3.91
CA VAL A 108 12.11 10.60 2.74
C VAL A 108 10.78 10.28 2.10
N THR A 109 10.68 10.47 0.78
CA THR A 109 9.45 10.23 0.00
C THR A 109 9.17 8.74 -0.19
N PHE A 110 7.92 8.42 -0.51
CA PHE A 110 7.51 7.07 -0.91
C PHE A 110 8.37 6.52 -2.05
N SER A 111 8.57 7.33 -3.10
CA SER A 111 9.35 6.93 -4.27
C SER A 111 10.80 6.59 -3.92
N GLU A 112 11.44 7.36 -3.02
CA GLU A 112 12.79 7.07 -2.55
C GLU A 112 12.84 5.74 -1.77
N ARG A 113 11.92 5.52 -0.83
CA ARG A 113 11.82 4.26 -0.07
C ARG A 113 11.58 3.05 -0.97
N VAL A 114 10.69 3.19 -1.96
CA VAL A 114 10.47 2.16 -2.97
C VAL A 114 11.72 1.92 -3.80
N GLY A 115 12.49 2.96 -4.13
CA GLY A 115 13.77 2.85 -4.86
C GLY A 115 14.85 2.10 -4.07
N GLU A 116 14.95 2.35 -2.77
CA GLU A 116 15.84 1.62 -1.85
C GLU A 116 15.44 0.15 -1.74
N MET A 117 14.14 -0.12 -1.56
CA MET A 117 13.61 -1.48 -1.52
C MET A 117 13.84 -2.21 -2.86
N ALA A 118 13.56 -1.55 -3.98
CA ALA A 118 13.77 -2.09 -5.33
C ALA A 118 15.24 -2.48 -5.56
N SER A 119 16.16 -1.62 -5.12
CA SER A 119 17.60 -1.85 -5.19
C SER A 119 18.03 -3.04 -4.33
N THR A 120 17.49 -3.17 -3.11
CA THR A 120 17.73 -4.30 -2.20
C THR A 120 17.35 -5.64 -2.82
N TYR A 121 16.26 -5.69 -3.60
CA TYR A 121 15.77 -6.91 -4.24
C TYR A 121 16.21 -7.07 -5.71
N GLY A 122 16.95 -6.13 -6.28
CA GLY A 122 17.41 -6.20 -7.67
C GLY A 122 16.26 -6.24 -8.70
N ILE A 123 15.24 -5.40 -8.49
CA ILE A 123 14.09 -5.25 -9.39
C ILE A 123 13.86 -3.77 -9.72
N GLY A 124 13.17 -3.47 -10.82
CA GLY A 124 12.84 -2.10 -11.20
C GLY A 124 11.87 -1.44 -10.21
N GLN A 125 12.02 -0.12 -10.03
CA GLN A 125 11.22 0.67 -9.11
C GLN A 125 9.71 0.57 -9.40
N GLU A 126 9.30 0.58 -10.68
CA GLU A 126 7.89 0.41 -11.06
C GLU A 126 7.29 -0.91 -10.55
N ALA A 127 8.04 -2.02 -10.67
CA ALA A 127 7.60 -3.31 -10.18
C ALA A 127 7.53 -3.35 -8.64
N MET A 128 8.45 -2.67 -7.97
CA MET A 128 8.40 -2.54 -6.51
C MET A 128 7.25 -1.63 -6.04
N THR A 129 6.92 -0.58 -6.79
CA THR A 129 5.70 0.23 -6.53
C THR A 129 4.45 -0.65 -6.63
N GLU A 130 4.34 -1.46 -7.70
CA GLU A 130 3.25 -2.44 -7.85
C GLU A 130 3.21 -3.40 -6.65
N TYR A 131 4.35 -3.93 -6.21
CA TYR A 131 4.44 -4.81 -5.04
C TYR A 131 3.87 -4.15 -3.78
N VAL A 132 4.37 -2.97 -3.42
CA VAL A 132 3.98 -2.27 -2.19
C VAL A 132 2.49 -1.94 -2.18
N ILE A 133 1.95 -1.44 -3.29
CA ILE A 133 0.51 -1.11 -3.36
C ILE A 133 -0.34 -2.39 -3.31
N THR A 134 0.07 -3.46 -4.00
CA THR A 134 -0.63 -4.75 -3.96
C THR A 134 -0.66 -5.31 -2.54
N HIS A 135 0.44 -5.16 -1.79
CA HIS A 135 0.54 -5.55 -0.38
C HIS A 135 -0.46 -4.78 0.49
N GLU A 136 -0.50 -3.45 0.42
CA GLU A 136 -1.47 -2.67 1.19
C GLU A 136 -2.93 -2.99 0.82
N LEU A 137 -3.20 -3.25 -0.46
CA LEU A 137 -4.52 -3.65 -0.92
C LEU A 137 -4.89 -5.08 -0.47
N ALA A 138 -3.93 -5.97 -0.26
CA ALA A 138 -4.20 -7.29 0.32
C ALA A 138 -4.65 -7.17 1.80
N HIS A 139 -4.08 -6.24 2.57
CA HIS A 139 -4.63 -5.86 3.87
C HIS A 139 -6.05 -5.29 3.74
N ALA A 140 -6.28 -4.40 2.77
CA ALA A 140 -7.61 -3.88 2.47
C ALA A 140 -8.63 -4.99 2.12
N ALA A 141 -8.17 -6.11 1.56
CA ALA A 141 -8.97 -7.30 1.25
C ALA A 141 -9.19 -8.23 2.48
N GLY A 142 -8.75 -7.81 3.67
CA GLY A 142 -8.97 -8.49 4.93
C GLY A 142 -7.90 -9.51 5.30
N CYS A 143 -6.69 -9.45 4.71
CA CYS A 143 -5.55 -10.21 5.21
C CYS A 143 -5.02 -9.55 6.49
N LYS A 144 -4.99 -10.30 7.60
CA LYS A 144 -4.82 -9.71 8.95
C LYS A 144 -3.39 -9.71 9.45
N SER A 145 -2.54 -10.56 8.90
CA SER A 145 -1.15 -10.71 9.34
C SER A 145 -0.23 -10.54 8.14
N GLU A 146 0.99 -10.04 8.38
CA GLU A 146 2.04 -9.95 7.37
C GLU A 146 2.23 -11.27 6.62
N ALA A 147 2.25 -12.40 7.34
CA ALA A 147 2.40 -13.71 6.71
C ALA A 147 1.23 -14.07 5.79
N GLU A 148 -0.01 -13.78 6.18
CA GLU A 148 -1.19 -14.00 5.33
C GLU A 148 -1.15 -13.08 4.10
N THR A 149 -0.84 -11.80 4.31
CA THR A 149 -0.74 -10.80 3.25
C THR A 149 0.30 -11.20 2.22
N GLU A 150 1.52 -11.52 2.66
CA GLU A 150 2.60 -11.92 1.76
C GLU A 150 2.30 -13.24 1.04
N GLY A 151 1.67 -14.20 1.72
CA GLY A 151 1.19 -15.43 1.07
C GLY A 151 0.15 -15.15 -0.02
N PHE A 152 -0.80 -14.25 0.24
CA PHE A 152 -1.84 -13.86 -0.72
C PHE A 152 -1.27 -13.13 -1.94
N VAL A 153 -0.33 -12.21 -1.71
CA VAL A 153 0.39 -11.46 -2.75
C VAL A 153 1.31 -12.37 -3.57
N LYS A 154 1.99 -13.32 -2.93
CA LYS A 154 2.79 -14.35 -3.59
C LYS A 154 1.95 -15.14 -4.58
N GLU A 155 0.82 -15.70 -4.14
CA GLU A 155 -0.06 -16.49 -5.00
C GLU A 155 -0.58 -15.68 -6.21
N TYR A 156 -0.89 -14.40 -5.99
CA TYR A 156 -1.26 -13.50 -7.08
C TYR A 156 -0.14 -13.38 -8.13
N PHE A 157 1.08 -13.07 -7.70
CA PHE A 157 2.20 -12.92 -8.64
C PHE A 157 2.64 -14.24 -9.28
N GLU A 158 2.49 -15.39 -8.61
CA GLU A 158 2.66 -16.71 -9.23
C GLU A 158 1.66 -16.94 -10.36
N GLN A 159 0.39 -16.57 -10.16
CA GLN A 159 -0.63 -16.65 -11.19
C GLN A 159 -0.32 -15.71 -12.37
N LYS A 160 0.17 -14.49 -12.10
CA LYS A 160 0.63 -13.55 -13.14
C LYS A 160 1.80 -14.12 -13.92
N ALA A 161 2.79 -14.70 -13.24
CA ALA A 161 3.94 -15.33 -13.86
C ALA A 161 3.54 -16.51 -14.75
N PHE A 162 2.56 -17.32 -14.34
CA PHE A 162 2.05 -18.44 -15.13
C PHE A 162 1.35 -17.98 -16.42
N LYS A 163 0.60 -16.87 -16.36
CA LYS A 163 -0.16 -16.32 -17.48
C LYS A 163 0.65 -15.42 -18.42
N SER A 164 1.91 -15.11 -18.08
CA SER A 164 2.77 -14.19 -18.84
C SER A 164 3.95 -14.92 -19.48
N GLN A 165 4.67 -14.21 -20.35
CA GLN A 165 5.85 -14.69 -21.05
C GLN A 165 6.96 -13.64 -21.02
N GLY A 166 8.17 -14.01 -21.44
CA GLY A 166 9.29 -13.08 -21.58
C GLY A 166 9.66 -12.34 -20.28
N GLU A 167 9.92 -11.04 -20.41
CA GLU A 167 10.33 -10.17 -19.30
C GLU A 167 9.25 -10.02 -18.24
N ASP A 168 7.98 -9.97 -18.63
CA ASP A 168 6.87 -9.90 -17.67
C ASP A 168 6.81 -11.13 -16.77
N ARG A 169 7.00 -12.32 -17.35
CA ARG A 169 7.08 -13.55 -16.54
C ARG A 169 8.24 -13.48 -15.55
N GLN A 170 9.41 -13.06 -16.00
CA GLN A 170 10.58 -12.94 -15.11
C GLN A 170 10.34 -11.92 -13.99
N ARG A 171 9.71 -10.78 -14.31
CA ARG A 171 9.30 -9.75 -13.36
C ARG A 171 8.37 -10.32 -12.30
N TYR A 172 7.30 -11.01 -12.68
CA TYR A 172 6.36 -11.60 -11.73
C TYR A 172 6.95 -12.76 -10.92
N VAL A 173 7.84 -13.57 -11.50
CA VAL A 173 8.59 -14.59 -10.73
C VAL A 173 9.42 -13.93 -9.62
N LYS A 174 10.09 -12.82 -9.91
CA LYS A 174 10.84 -12.06 -8.88
C LYS A 174 9.91 -11.53 -7.80
N LEU A 175 8.78 -10.90 -8.18
CA LEU A 175 7.81 -10.38 -7.23
C LEU A 175 7.23 -11.47 -6.31
N ALA A 176 6.85 -12.62 -6.88
CA ALA A 176 6.44 -13.79 -6.10
C ALA A 176 7.55 -14.27 -5.15
N GLY A 177 8.81 -14.29 -5.61
CA GLY A 177 9.95 -14.65 -4.77
C GLY A 177 10.19 -13.69 -3.60
N ILE A 178 9.99 -12.38 -3.81
CA ILE A 178 10.07 -11.35 -2.76
C ILE A 178 8.98 -11.60 -1.72
N ALA A 179 7.73 -11.78 -2.16
CA ALA A 179 6.60 -12.09 -1.29
C ALA A 179 6.84 -13.38 -0.49
N ALA A 180 7.33 -14.45 -1.13
CA ALA A 180 7.64 -15.72 -0.47
C ALA A 180 8.72 -15.58 0.63
N LYS A 181 9.76 -14.78 0.37
CA LYS A 181 10.80 -14.48 1.36
C LYS A 181 10.22 -13.74 2.55
N ARG A 182 9.43 -12.68 2.31
CA ARG A 182 8.82 -11.87 3.37
C ARG A 182 7.75 -12.63 4.16
N GLU A 183 6.99 -13.51 3.52
CA GLU A 183 6.09 -14.45 4.20
C GLU A 183 6.85 -15.32 5.20
N ALA A 184 8.00 -15.87 4.81
CA ALA A 184 8.82 -16.69 5.70
C ALA A 184 9.40 -15.88 6.87
N GLU A 185 9.86 -14.66 6.62
CA GLU A 185 10.33 -13.72 7.65
C GLU A 185 9.22 -13.39 8.65
N ALA A 186 8.02 -13.05 8.18
CA ALA A 186 6.85 -12.75 9.01
C ALA A 186 6.43 -13.94 9.88
N ARG A 187 6.43 -15.16 9.34
CA ARG A 187 6.13 -16.39 10.10
C ARG A 187 7.16 -16.67 11.20
N ASN A 188 8.41 -16.26 11.01
CA ASN A 188 9.47 -16.45 12.00
C ASN A 188 9.49 -15.36 13.07
N ALA A 189 9.08 -14.13 12.75
CA ALA A 189 8.98 -13.03 13.70
C ALA A 189 7.81 -13.18 14.70
N GLY A 190 6.77 -13.93 14.33
CA GLY A 190 5.61 -14.21 15.19
C GLY A 190 5.75 -15.43 16.12
N LYS A 191 6.93 -16.06 16.17
CA LYS A 191 7.27 -17.14 17.12
C LYS A 191 8.02 -16.58 18.32
#